data_AF-A0A970R4L2-F1
#
_entry.id   AF-A0A970R4L2-F1
#
_cell.length_a   1.000
_cell.length_b   1.000
_cell.length_c   1.000
_cell.angle_alpha   90.00
_cell.angle_beta   90.00
_cell.angle_gamma   90.00
#
_symmetry.space_group_name_H-M   'P 1'
#
loop_
_entity.id
_entity.type
_entity.pdbx_description
1 polymer ?
#
loop_
_entity_poly.entity_id
_entity_poly.type
_entity_poly.pdbx_seq_one_letter_code
_entity_poly.pdbx_strand_id
1 'polypeptide(L)'
;MPVYYHGSIVGGLTKLMPFSSPSANIPEAAVYLTVSKALSSIYIWNKEYKWMTFHIGEDDIPVYTETHKDALYEFYNGVKGYIYACEGDYTVVSATGIKLAIVSYEPVPVSMCEPVENAYEKILSFETHNQLIIRRYEDLTIREHATNRNMILGCIKRLNLLNEKHPLSAFVKSHFRNLWEDAKCIDKTINI
;
A
#
# COMPACT_ATOMS: atom_id res chain seq x y z
N MET A 1 -5.61 -26.56 -5.34
CA MET A 1 -6.19 -25.29 -5.83
C MET A 1 -5.22 -24.17 -5.51
N PRO A 2 -5.09 -23.14 -6.35
CA PRO A 2 -4.30 -21.96 -6.02
C PRO A 2 -4.76 -21.30 -4.71
N VAL A 3 -3.83 -20.69 -3.99
CA VAL A 3 -4.09 -19.94 -2.74
C VAL A 3 -3.73 -18.49 -2.94
N TYR A 4 -4.63 -17.61 -2.53
CA TYR A 4 -4.45 -16.17 -2.58
C TYR A 4 -4.68 -15.53 -1.22
N TYR A 5 -4.15 -14.32 -1.04
CA TYR A 5 -4.06 -13.67 0.26
C TYR A 5 -4.70 -12.28 0.25
N HIS A 6 -5.32 -11.92 1.37
CA HIS A 6 -5.86 -10.59 1.65
C HIS A 6 -5.43 -10.14 3.04
N GLY A 7 -4.84 -8.95 3.15
CA GLY A 7 -4.55 -8.32 4.42
C GLY A 7 -5.67 -7.37 4.82
N SER A 8 -6.08 -7.41 6.08
CA SER A 8 -7.10 -6.49 6.60
C SER A 8 -6.94 -6.27 8.10
N ILE A 9 -7.37 -5.11 8.58
CA ILE A 9 -7.52 -4.84 10.02
C ILE A 9 -8.83 -5.41 10.58
N VAL A 10 -9.75 -5.85 9.71
CA VAL A 10 -11.05 -6.38 10.10
C VAL A 10 -10.92 -7.88 10.35
N GLY A 11 -11.24 -8.30 11.57
CA GLY A 11 -11.22 -9.70 12.02
C GLY A 11 -12.54 -10.45 11.77
N GLY A 12 -12.50 -11.77 11.96
CA GLY A 12 -13.69 -12.62 11.97
C GLY A 12 -14.39 -12.80 10.62
N LEU A 13 -13.71 -12.46 9.51
CA LEU A 13 -14.28 -12.61 8.18
C LEU A 13 -14.28 -14.09 7.77
N THR A 14 -15.47 -14.61 7.43
CA THR A 14 -15.65 -15.93 6.80
C THR A 14 -15.80 -15.83 5.28
N LYS A 15 -16.11 -14.62 4.79
CA LYS A 15 -16.12 -14.24 3.37
C LYS A 15 -15.60 -12.82 3.23
N LEU A 16 -14.83 -12.58 2.18
CA LEU A 16 -14.46 -11.24 1.74
C LEU A 16 -15.53 -10.74 0.77
N MET A 17 -16.10 -9.57 1.04
CA MET A 17 -17.15 -8.98 0.22
C MET A 17 -16.56 -7.94 -0.73
N PRO A 18 -17.00 -7.89 -2.00
CA PRO A 18 -16.62 -6.82 -2.91
C PRO A 18 -17.05 -5.47 -2.35
N PHE A 19 -16.16 -4.48 -2.38
CA PHE A 19 -16.49 -3.10 -2.03
C PHE A 19 -15.77 -2.13 -2.97
N SER A 20 -16.39 -0.97 -3.21
CA SER A 20 -15.75 0.12 -3.92
C SER A 20 -15.20 1.12 -2.91
N SER A 21 -14.03 1.69 -3.21
CA SER A 21 -13.42 2.76 -2.42
C SER A 21 -13.12 3.91 -3.36
N PRO A 22 -13.34 5.18 -2.96
CA PRO A 22 -12.91 6.35 -3.73
C PRO A 22 -11.40 6.35 -4.08
N SER A 23 -10.61 5.57 -3.33
CA SER A 23 -9.17 5.40 -3.54
C SER A 23 -8.81 4.06 -4.20
N ALA A 24 -9.77 3.33 -4.76
CA ALA A 24 -9.54 2.09 -5.50
C ALA A 24 -8.98 2.39 -6.90
N ASN A 25 -8.19 1.45 -7.44
CA ASN A 25 -7.63 1.59 -8.80
C ASN A 25 -8.65 1.21 -9.88
N ILE A 26 -9.71 0.48 -9.51
CA ILE A 26 -10.83 0.17 -10.38
C ILE A 26 -12.12 0.75 -9.77
N PRO A 27 -13.06 1.27 -10.58
CA PRO A 27 -14.28 1.88 -10.07
C PRO A 27 -15.28 0.86 -9.49
N GLU A 28 -15.27 -0.36 -10.00
CA GLU A 28 -16.19 -1.43 -9.59
C GLU A 28 -15.89 -1.95 -8.18
N ALA A 29 -16.94 -2.41 -7.49
CA ALA A 29 -16.79 -3.08 -6.21
C ALA A 29 -16.08 -4.42 -6.40
N ALA A 30 -15.01 -4.65 -5.63
CA ALA A 30 -14.12 -5.78 -5.83
C ALA A 30 -13.50 -6.27 -4.52
N VAL A 31 -13.19 -7.57 -4.46
CA VAL A 31 -12.27 -8.15 -3.49
C VAL A 31 -10.87 -8.13 -4.10
N TYR A 32 -9.94 -7.47 -3.41
CA TYR A 32 -8.53 -7.48 -3.79
C TYR A 32 -7.78 -8.61 -3.09
N LEU A 33 -7.14 -9.46 -3.91
CA LEU A 33 -6.32 -10.58 -3.50
C LEU A 33 -4.90 -10.42 -4.07
N THR A 34 -3.97 -11.20 -3.55
CA THR A 34 -2.63 -11.34 -4.13
C THR A 34 -2.11 -12.77 -4.01
N VAL A 35 -1.26 -13.20 -4.93
CA VAL A 35 -0.51 -14.46 -4.79
C VAL A 35 0.58 -14.38 -3.72
N SER A 36 1.00 -13.18 -3.30
CA SER A 36 2.07 -12.99 -2.32
C SER A 36 1.51 -12.78 -0.92
N LYS A 37 1.70 -13.79 -0.06
CA LYS A 37 1.37 -13.67 1.37
C LYS A 37 2.12 -12.50 2.01
N ALA A 38 3.37 -12.29 1.61
CA ALA A 38 4.17 -11.18 2.11
C ALA A 38 3.56 -9.82 1.73
N LEU A 39 3.16 -9.63 0.46
CA LEU A 39 2.48 -8.41 0.04
C LEU A 39 1.19 -8.17 0.81
N SER A 40 0.44 -9.23 1.15
CA SER A 40 -0.79 -9.07 1.93
C SER A 40 -0.56 -8.42 3.30
N SER A 41 0.63 -8.56 3.91
CA SER A 41 0.94 -7.88 5.17
C SER A 41 1.05 -6.35 5.05
N ILE A 42 1.42 -5.83 3.87
CA ILE A 42 1.41 -4.40 3.55
C ILE A 42 -0.02 -3.84 3.51
N TYR A 43 -1.01 -4.68 3.22
CA TYR A 43 -2.43 -4.27 3.24
C TYR A 43 -3.06 -4.26 4.63
N ILE A 44 -2.34 -4.68 5.68
CA ILE A 44 -2.78 -4.50 7.07
C ILE A 44 -2.55 -3.03 7.45
N TRP A 45 -3.53 -2.19 7.07
CA TRP A 45 -3.39 -0.74 7.06
C TRP A 45 -4.57 -0.07 7.78
N ASN A 46 -4.27 0.79 8.76
CA ASN A 46 -5.27 1.44 9.61
C ASN A 46 -5.37 2.96 9.43
N LYS A 47 -4.75 3.54 8.40
CA LYS A 47 -4.85 4.98 8.13
C LYS A 47 -6.00 5.27 7.17
N GLU A 48 -6.61 6.46 7.34
CA GLU A 48 -7.71 6.95 6.49
C GLU A 48 -7.28 7.31 5.06
N TYR A 49 -5.98 7.27 4.78
CA TYR A 49 -5.38 7.52 3.48
C TYR A 49 -4.48 6.35 3.06
N LYS A 50 -4.23 6.19 1.76
CA LYS A 50 -3.27 5.20 1.24
C LYS A 50 -1.89 5.82 1.07
N TRP A 51 -0.88 5.23 1.72
CA TRP A 51 0.55 5.58 1.54
C TRP A 51 1.44 4.33 1.59
N MET A 52 1.00 3.27 0.91
CA MET A 52 1.73 1.99 0.83
C MET A 52 2.67 2.04 -0.39
N THR A 53 3.94 2.39 -0.17
CA THR A 53 4.93 2.52 -1.25
C THR A 53 5.63 1.21 -1.52
N PHE A 54 5.08 0.43 -2.44
CA PHE A 54 5.69 -0.82 -2.89
C PHE A 54 5.66 -0.95 -4.42
N HIS A 55 6.53 -1.81 -4.93
CA HIS A 55 6.45 -2.37 -6.27
C HIS A 55 6.76 -3.86 -6.22
N ILE A 56 6.57 -4.56 -7.34
CA ILE A 56 6.97 -5.97 -7.46
C ILE A 56 8.25 -6.02 -8.27
N GLY A 57 9.28 -6.67 -7.72
CA GLY A 57 10.56 -6.88 -8.37
C GLY A 57 10.46 -7.78 -9.61
N GLU A 58 11.59 -7.91 -10.31
CA GLU A 58 11.71 -8.80 -11.48
C GLU A 58 11.55 -10.28 -11.08
N ASP A 59 11.93 -10.62 -9.85
CA ASP A 59 11.85 -11.94 -9.21
C ASP A 59 10.50 -12.22 -8.52
N ASP A 60 9.48 -11.40 -8.78
CA ASP A 60 8.15 -11.46 -8.14
C ASP A 60 8.16 -11.21 -6.61
N ILE A 61 9.29 -10.73 -6.07
CA ILE A 61 9.37 -10.35 -4.66
C ILE A 61 8.83 -8.93 -4.48
N PRO A 62 7.87 -8.69 -3.57
CA PRO A 62 7.44 -7.34 -3.22
C PRO A 62 8.58 -6.54 -2.60
N VAL A 63 8.77 -5.32 -3.09
CA VAL A 63 9.75 -4.37 -2.58
C VAL A 63 9.01 -3.19 -1.99
N TYR A 64 9.10 -3.01 -0.67
CA TYR A 64 8.61 -1.83 0.04
C TYR A 64 9.74 -0.81 0.13
N THR A 65 9.46 0.45 -0.24
CA THR A 65 10.45 1.54 -0.19
C THR A 65 10.01 2.59 0.79
N GLU A 66 10.85 2.90 1.78
CA GLU A 66 10.58 3.99 2.72
C GLU A 66 10.66 5.35 2.03
N THR A 67 9.69 6.22 2.31
CA THR A 67 9.64 7.59 1.75
C THR A 67 10.33 8.62 2.64
N HIS A 68 10.55 8.27 3.89
CA HIS A 68 11.24 9.03 4.92
C HIS A 68 11.82 8.04 5.93
N LYS A 69 12.75 8.51 6.76
CA LYS A 69 13.37 7.70 7.81
C LYS A 69 12.32 7.05 8.72
N ASP A 70 12.49 5.76 9.00
CA ASP A 70 11.63 4.95 9.87
C ASP A 70 10.16 4.84 9.42
N ALA A 71 9.85 5.15 8.16
CA ALA A 71 8.48 5.14 7.64
C ALA A 71 7.75 3.80 7.82
N LEU A 72 8.46 2.66 7.67
CA LEU A 72 7.83 1.36 7.90
C LEU A 72 7.40 1.21 9.37
N TYR A 73 8.25 1.64 10.30
CA TYR A 73 7.93 1.58 11.72
C TYR A 73 6.75 2.50 12.06
N GLU A 74 6.76 3.74 11.57
CA GLU A 74 5.67 4.71 11.80
C GLU A 74 4.30 4.16 11.35
N PHE A 75 4.26 3.53 10.17
CA PHE A 75 2.99 3.09 9.61
C PHE A 75 2.45 1.79 10.19
N TYR A 76 3.34 0.84 10.52
CA TYR A 76 2.92 -0.53 10.81
C TYR A 76 3.14 -0.96 12.26
N ASN A 77 3.97 -0.25 13.04
CA ASN A 77 4.25 -0.68 14.40
C ASN A 77 2.99 -0.57 15.28
N GLY A 78 2.64 -1.68 15.95
CA GLY A 78 1.45 -1.78 16.78
C GLY A 78 0.13 -1.90 16.00
N VAL A 79 0.17 -1.96 14.67
CA VAL A 79 -1.03 -2.20 13.85
C VAL A 79 -1.37 -3.69 13.88
N LYS A 80 -2.55 -4.00 14.45
CA LYS A 80 -3.11 -5.35 14.45
C LYS A 80 -3.93 -5.61 13.19
N GLY A 81 -3.98 -6.87 12.77
CA GLY A 81 -4.85 -7.28 11.68
C GLY A 81 -4.79 -8.77 11.41
N TYR A 82 -5.08 -9.13 10.17
CA TYR A 82 -5.29 -10.51 9.75
C TYR A 82 -4.80 -10.69 8.32
N ILE A 83 -4.22 -11.86 8.05
CA ILE A 83 -3.98 -12.36 6.69
C ILE A 83 -4.99 -13.48 6.44
N TYR A 84 -5.88 -13.26 5.49
CA TYR A 84 -6.85 -14.23 5.03
C TYR A 84 -6.30 -14.98 3.83
N ALA A 85 -6.36 -16.31 3.88
CA ALA A 85 -6.10 -17.17 2.73
C ALA A 85 -7.44 -17.54 2.06
N CYS A 86 -7.46 -17.53 0.74
CA CYS A 86 -8.61 -17.83 -0.09
C CYS A 86 -8.19 -18.83 -1.16
N GLU A 87 -8.80 -20.02 -1.14
CA GLU A 87 -8.61 -21.03 -2.17
C GLU A 87 -9.61 -20.83 -3.31
N GLY A 88 -9.19 -21.05 -4.55
CA GLY A 88 -10.06 -20.99 -5.72
C GLY A 88 -9.28 -20.78 -7.01
N ASP A 89 -10.00 -20.67 -8.12
CA ASP A 89 -9.46 -20.23 -9.40
C ASP A 89 -9.93 -18.80 -9.65
N TYR A 90 -9.06 -17.84 -9.33
CA TYR A 90 -9.29 -16.42 -9.60
C TYR A 90 -8.28 -15.93 -10.65
N THR A 91 -8.73 -15.08 -11.56
CA THR A 91 -7.89 -14.60 -12.65
C THR A 91 -7.20 -13.29 -12.28
N VAL A 92 -5.93 -13.14 -12.69
CA VAL A 92 -5.23 -11.86 -12.62
C VAL A 92 -5.96 -10.84 -13.48
N VAL A 93 -6.40 -9.75 -12.86
CA VAL A 93 -7.06 -8.65 -13.57
C VAL A 93 -6.03 -7.56 -13.83
N SER A 94 -5.62 -7.44 -15.09
CA SER A 94 -4.63 -6.44 -15.55
C SER A 94 -5.04 -4.99 -15.28
N ALA A 95 -6.34 -4.72 -15.16
CA ALA A 95 -6.89 -3.39 -14.89
C ALA A 95 -6.42 -2.76 -13.56
N THR A 96 -5.91 -3.56 -12.62
CA THR A 96 -5.40 -3.04 -11.35
C THR A 96 -4.09 -2.26 -11.48
N GLY A 97 -3.33 -2.49 -12.56
CA GLY A 97 -1.99 -1.95 -12.75
C GLY A 97 -0.95 -2.50 -11.76
N ILE A 98 -1.33 -3.43 -10.87
CA ILE A 98 -0.48 -4.00 -9.84
C ILE A 98 -0.15 -5.44 -10.24
N LYS A 99 1.12 -5.69 -10.52
CA LYS A 99 1.63 -7.05 -10.73
C LYS A 99 1.28 -7.90 -9.49
N LEU A 100 0.85 -9.15 -9.69
CA LEU A 100 0.38 -10.07 -8.63
C LEU A 100 -0.95 -9.73 -7.95
N ALA A 101 -1.67 -8.68 -8.37
CA ALA A 101 -3.01 -8.40 -7.87
C ALA A 101 -4.07 -9.20 -8.62
N ILE A 102 -5.02 -9.73 -7.85
CA ILE A 102 -6.15 -10.51 -8.32
C ILE A 102 -7.41 -9.85 -7.80
N VAL A 103 -8.43 -9.83 -8.64
CA VAL A 103 -9.71 -9.21 -8.30
C VAL A 103 -10.82 -10.24 -8.48
N SER A 104 -11.70 -10.31 -7.49
CA SER A 104 -12.99 -10.98 -7.62
C SER A 104 -14.12 -9.97 -7.48
N TYR A 105 -15.07 -9.99 -8.42
CA TYR A 105 -16.32 -9.21 -8.32
C TYR A 105 -17.40 -9.94 -7.50
N GLU A 106 -17.15 -11.20 -7.16
CA GLU A 106 -18.02 -12.03 -6.34
C GLU A 106 -17.43 -12.22 -4.92
N PRO A 107 -18.27 -12.49 -3.91
CA PRO A 107 -17.80 -12.83 -2.56
C PRO A 107 -16.82 -14.00 -2.56
N VAL A 108 -15.70 -13.84 -1.85
CA VAL A 108 -14.63 -14.83 -1.79
C VAL A 108 -14.66 -15.55 -0.43
N PRO A 109 -14.88 -16.87 -0.38
CA PRO A 109 -14.79 -17.64 0.86
C PRO A 109 -13.37 -17.63 1.45
N VAL A 110 -13.27 -17.43 2.76
CA VAL A 110 -12.01 -17.53 3.49
C VAL A 110 -11.76 -19.00 3.84
N SER A 111 -10.60 -19.54 3.46
CA SER A 111 -10.18 -20.90 3.82
C SER A 111 -9.38 -20.93 5.12
N MET A 112 -8.53 -19.93 5.36
CA MET A 112 -7.80 -19.76 6.63
C MET A 112 -7.65 -18.30 7.02
N CYS A 113 -7.49 -18.06 8.33
CA CYS A 113 -7.23 -16.75 8.90
C CYS A 113 -6.00 -16.83 9.81
N GLU A 114 -5.00 -16.01 9.55
CA GLU A 114 -3.84 -15.82 10.40
C GLU A 114 -3.94 -14.46 11.12
N PRO A 115 -4.11 -14.43 12.46
CA PRO A 115 -4.04 -13.19 13.21
C PRO A 115 -2.62 -12.62 13.23
N VAL A 116 -2.51 -11.30 13.13
CA VAL A 116 -1.26 -10.53 13.14
C VAL A 116 -1.32 -9.52 14.28
N GLU A 117 -0.53 -9.75 15.33
CA GLU A 117 -0.50 -8.89 16.52
C GLU A 117 0.29 -7.60 16.31
N ASN A 118 1.24 -7.59 15.37
CA ASN A 118 1.98 -6.40 14.98
C ASN A 118 2.40 -6.52 13.51
N ALA A 119 1.82 -5.68 12.65
CA ALA A 119 2.09 -5.71 11.21
C ALA A 119 3.56 -5.40 10.90
N TYR A 120 4.21 -4.52 11.67
CA TYR A 120 5.64 -4.21 11.49
C TYR A 120 6.51 -5.45 11.66
N GLU A 121 6.34 -6.17 12.77
CA GLU A 121 7.06 -7.42 13.05
C GLU A 121 6.76 -8.48 11.99
N LYS A 122 5.51 -8.55 11.53
CA LYS A 122 5.13 -9.50 10.47
C LYS A 122 5.83 -9.19 9.15
N ILE A 123 5.90 -7.92 8.76
CA ILE A 123 6.59 -7.49 7.53
C ILE A 123 8.10 -7.78 7.65
N LEU A 124 8.72 -7.47 8.80
CA LEU A 124 10.13 -7.82 9.04
C LEU A 124 10.37 -9.33 8.96
N SER A 125 9.44 -10.16 9.46
CA SER A 125 9.57 -11.62 9.34
C SER A 125 9.57 -12.08 7.87
N PHE A 126 8.84 -11.41 6.98
CA PHE A 126 8.90 -11.73 5.55
C PHE A 126 10.24 -11.30 4.93
N GLU A 127 10.80 -10.18 5.38
CA GLU A 127 12.14 -9.74 4.98
C GLU A 127 13.22 -10.76 5.37
N THR A 128 13.22 -11.25 6.62
CA THR A 128 14.24 -12.23 7.07
C THR A 128 14.19 -13.55 6.31
N HIS A 129 13.04 -13.87 5.68
CA HIS A 129 12.87 -15.07 4.87
C HIS A 129 12.99 -14.82 3.35
N ASN A 130 13.46 -13.63 2.93
CA ASN A 130 13.58 -13.22 1.53
C ASN A 130 12.24 -13.30 0.76
N GLN A 131 11.11 -13.08 1.44
CA GLN A 131 9.78 -13.05 0.84
C GLN A 131 9.29 -11.62 0.56
N LEU A 132 10.00 -10.63 1.08
CA LEU A 132 9.79 -9.20 0.90
C LEU A 132 11.13 -8.50 1.02
N ILE A 133 11.34 -7.41 0.27
CA ILE A 133 12.54 -6.58 0.39
C ILE A 133 12.12 -5.23 0.97
N ILE A 134 12.83 -4.73 1.98
CA ILE A 134 12.64 -3.37 2.48
C ILE A 134 13.82 -2.51 2.04
N ARG A 135 13.53 -1.49 1.24
CA ARG A 135 14.49 -0.42 0.93
C ARG A 135 14.36 0.67 1.98
N ARG A 136 15.29 0.64 2.94
CA ARG A 136 15.42 1.63 4.01
C ARG A 136 15.73 3.00 3.42
N TYR A 137 15.19 4.06 4.02
CA TYR A 137 15.33 5.42 3.50
C TYR A 137 16.80 5.85 3.40
N GLU A 138 17.62 5.50 4.40
CA GLU A 138 19.04 5.84 4.47
C GLU A 138 19.89 5.15 3.42
N ASP A 139 19.42 4.03 2.88
CA ASP A 139 20.13 3.22 1.87
C ASP A 139 19.67 3.55 0.43
N LEU A 140 18.85 4.59 0.27
CA LEU A 140 18.41 5.04 -1.05
C LEU A 140 19.52 5.84 -1.73
N THR A 141 19.73 5.53 -3.01
CA THR A 141 20.58 6.33 -3.90
C THR A 141 19.98 7.72 -4.12
N ILE A 142 20.80 8.67 -4.56
CA ILE A 142 20.34 10.01 -4.98
C ILE A 142 19.20 9.92 -6.01
N ARG A 143 19.28 8.94 -6.93
CA ARG A 143 18.24 8.70 -7.94
C ARG A 143 16.94 8.21 -7.31
N GLU A 144 17.01 7.28 -6.36
CA GLU A 144 15.83 6.78 -5.64
C GLU A 144 15.17 7.90 -4.81
N HIS A 145 15.95 8.73 -4.12
CA HIS A 145 15.42 9.92 -3.46
C HIS A 145 14.74 10.90 -4.43
N ALA A 146 15.32 11.13 -5.62
CA ALA A 146 14.71 11.96 -6.64
C ALA A 146 13.39 11.37 -7.17
N THR A 147 13.31 10.05 -7.36
CA THR A 147 12.08 9.34 -7.72
C THR A 147 11.02 9.51 -6.64
N ASN A 148 11.36 9.29 -5.37
CA ASN A 148 10.45 9.51 -4.23
C ASN A 148 9.94 10.95 -4.19
N ARG A 149 10.83 11.94 -4.38
CA ARG A 149 10.47 13.35 -4.46
C ARG A 149 9.43 13.61 -5.56
N ASN A 150 9.65 13.10 -6.77
CA ASN A 150 8.74 13.30 -7.89
C ASN A 150 7.39 12.62 -7.65
N MET A 151 7.37 11.43 -7.06
CA MET A 151 6.14 10.75 -6.66
C MET A 151 5.34 11.59 -5.65
N ILE A 152 5.99 12.15 -4.63
CA ILE A 152 5.34 12.97 -3.61
C ILE A 152 4.76 14.26 -4.22
N LEU A 153 5.53 14.98 -5.06
CA LEU A 153 5.04 16.17 -5.76
C LEU A 153 3.86 15.86 -6.69
N GLY A 154 3.95 14.74 -7.43
CA GLY A 154 2.86 14.25 -8.26
C GLY A 154 1.61 13.92 -7.43
N CYS A 155 1.78 13.36 -6.23
CA CYS A 155 0.70 13.10 -5.28
C CYS A 155 0.04 14.39 -4.79
N ILE A 156 0.83 15.39 -4.38
CA ILE A 156 0.34 16.71 -3.96
C ILE A 156 -0.55 17.33 -5.05
N LYS A 157 -0.09 17.32 -6.31
CA LYS A 157 -0.83 17.87 -7.44
C LYS A 157 -2.09 17.06 -7.77
N ARG A 158 -1.93 15.74 -7.98
CA ARG A 158 -3.02 14.85 -8.43
C ARG A 158 -4.19 14.80 -7.44
N LEU A 159 -3.91 14.82 -6.15
CA LEU A 159 -4.92 14.77 -5.10
C LEU A 159 -5.32 16.16 -4.58
N ASN A 160 -4.80 17.24 -5.18
CA ASN A 160 -5.01 18.61 -4.76
C ASN A 160 -4.77 18.81 -3.25
N LEU A 161 -3.67 18.26 -2.73
CA LEU A 161 -3.42 18.22 -1.28
C LEU A 161 -3.29 19.62 -0.66
N LEU A 162 -2.87 20.63 -1.44
CA LEU A 162 -2.73 22.01 -0.99
C LEU A 162 -4.06 22.66 -0.55
N ASN A 163 -5.21 22.09 -0.93
CA ASN A 163 -6.52 22.55 -0.44
C ASN A 163 -6.82 22.12 1.01
N GLU A 164 -5.96 21.27 1.60
CA GLU A 164 -6.02 20.76 2.97
C GLU A 164 -7.32 19.99 3.33
N LYS A 165 -8.13 19.58 2.34
CA LYS A 165 -9.35 18.79 2.54
C LYS A 165 -9.13 17.28 2.45
N HIS A 166 -8.05 16.83 1.81
CA HIS A 166 -7.75 15.42 1.66
C HIS A 166 -7.09 14.87 2.94
N PRO A 167 -7.43 13.67 3.45
CA PRO A 167 -6.85 13.13 4.69
C PRO A 167 -5.32 13.04 4.67
N LEU A 168 -4.74 12.82 3.49
CA LEU A 168 -3.29 12.77 3.27
C LEU A 168 -2.58 14.14 3.40
N SER A 169 -3.30 15.26 3.35
CA SER A 169 -2.72 16.60 3.35
C SER A 169 -1.90 16.86 4.62
N ALA A 170 -2.44 16.51 5.79
CA ALA A 170 -1.75 16.72 7.06
C ALA A 170 -0.43 15.93 7.13
N PHE A 171 -0.48 14.65 6.75
CA PHE A 171 0.70 13.78 6.71
C PHE A 171 1.78 14.31 5.77
N VAL A 172 1.41 14.73 4.54
CA VAL A 172 2.40 15.22 3.57
C VAL A 172 2.99 16.56 4.01
N LYS A 173 2.18 17.47 4.56
CA LYS A 173 2.62 18.77 5.05
C LYS A 173 3.60 18.64 6.22
N SER A 174 3.41 17.67 7.10
CA SER A 174 4.31 17.45 8.25
C SER A 174 5.62 16.78 7.85
N HIS A 175 5.57 15.70 7.06
CA HIS A 175 6.75 14.88 6.75
C HIS A 175 7.57 15.40 5.56
N PHE A 176 6.93 16.12 4.64
CA PHE A 176 7.56 16.60 3.40
C PHE A 176 7.41 18.11 3.25
N ARG A 177 7.65 18.86 4.33
CA ARG A 177 7.47 20.33 4.37
C ARG A 177 8.13 21.06 3.21
N ASN A 178 9.36 20.70 2.85
CA ASN A 178 10.06 21.33 1.73
C ASN A 178 9.33 21.09 0.39
N LEU A 179 8.84 19.86 0.16
CA LEU A 179 8.11 19.53 -1.06
C LEU A 179 6.72 20.17 -1.09
N TRP A 180 6.10 20.36 0.06
CA TRP A 180 4.85 21.11 0.21
C TRP A 180 5.03 22.57 -0.19
N GLU A 181 6.10 23.23 0.26
CA GLU A 181 6.40 24.61 -0.13
C GLU A 181 6.82 24.72 -1.61
N ASP A 182 7.63 23.77 -2.12
CA ASP A 182 7.96 23.69 -3.56
C ASP A 182 6.68 23.63 -4.41
N ALA A 183 5.71 22.80 -4.02
CA ALA A 183 4.45 22.64 -4.74
C ALA A 183 3.61 23.93 -4.76
N LYS A 184 3.58 24.70 -3.66
CA LYS A 184 2.91 26.01 -3.63
C LYS A 184 3.54 27.00 -4.60
N CYS A 185 4.87 27.02 -4.71
CA CYS A 185 5.57 27.90 -5.64
C CYS A 185 5.26 27.56 -7.11
N ILE A 186 5.21 26.26 -7.43
CA ILE A 186 4.85 25.78 -8.76
C ILE A 186 3.41 26.18 -9.13
N ASP A 187 2.46 25.98 -8.20
CA ASP A 187 1.05 26.29 -8.44
C ASP A 187 0.80 27.80 -8.65
N LYS A 188 1.53 28.66 -7.94
CA LYS A 188 1.48 30.11 -8.17
C LYS A 188 1.98 30.52 -9.55
N THR A 189 2.95 29.80 -10.11
CA THR A 189 3.55 30.14 -11.42
C THR A 189 2.63 29.77 -12.59
N ILE A 190 1.72 28.82 -12.40
CA ILE A 190 0.77 28.36 -13.44
C ILE A 190 -0.51 29.22 -13.47
N ASN A 191 -0.82 29.92 -12.38
CA ASN A 191 -2.02 30.75 -12.24
C ASN A 191 -1.77 32.26 -12.47
N ILE A 192 -0.66 32.62 -13.12
CA ILE A 192 -0.31 33.98 -13.61
C ILE A 192 -0.32 33.95 -15.13
#